data_AF-B3WFX7-F1
#
_entry.id   AF-B3WFX7-F1
#
_cell.length_a   1.000
_cell.length_b   1.000
_cell.length_c   1.000
_cell.angle_alpha   90.00
_cell.angle_beta   90.00
_cell.angle_gamma   90.00
#
_symmetry.space_group_name_H-M   'P 1'
#
loop_
_entity.id
_entity.type
_entity.pdbx_description
1 polymer ?
#
loop_
_entity_poly.entity_id
_entity_poly.type
_entity_poly.pdbx_seq_one_letter_code
_entity_poly.pdbx_strand_id
1 'polypeptide(L)'
;MIAPLAIAVSIAWLEPGQMEYTGVSLMSAFLLPISRALSFILLKNSMDCLGKGHINAFMLEYTRFVTILLFLPALVSYLLSSVEVTASWESIDYVLMSLSFIFMICNLYSHLWLTLSLSPSVYLVLENSRNLLASCAQWIIQNMAHPSLIAFGGKIVGFAAIFRIWTRS
;
A
#
# COMPACT_ATOMS: atom_id res chain seq x y z
N MET A 1 -4.45 15.40 14.32
CA MET A 1 -3.36 14.47 14.74
C MET A 1 -2.88 13.56 13.61
N ILE A 2 -3.67 13.35 12.54
CA ILE A 2 -3.30 12.47 11.42
C ILE A 2 -2.18 13.06 10.55
N ALA A 3 -2.14 14.38 10.34
CA ALA A 3 -1.10 15.01 9.51
C ALA A 3 0.33 14.83 10.07
N PRO A 4 0.61 15.06 11.37
CA PRO A 4 1.93 14.74 11.94
C PRO A 4 2.33 13.27 11.79
N LEU A 5 1.37 12.34 11.94
CA LEU A 5 1.62 10.91 11.72
C LEU A 5 2.00 10.64 10.26
N ALA A 6 1.24 11.18 9.31
CA ALA A 6 1.52 10.99 7.88
C ALA A 6 2.89 11.56 7.47
N ILE A 7 3.28 12.73 8.01
CA ILE A 7 4.60 13.32 7.76
C ILE A 7 5.71 12.43 8.35
N ALA A 8 5.56 12.00 9.60
CA ALA A 8 6.56 11.16 10.26
C ALA A 8 6.75 9.81 9.54
N VAL A 9 5.65 9.19 9.11
CA VAL A 9 5.68 7.95 8.32
C VAL A 9 6.30 8.19 6.94
N SER A 10 6.02 9.30 6.28
CA SER A 10 6.67 9.62 4.99
C SER A 10 8.19 9.78 5.14
N ILE A 11 8.63 10.44 6.21
CA ILE A 11 10.06 10.59 6.53
C ILE A 11 10.69 9.25 6.90
N ALA A 12 9.94 8.33 7.51
CA ALA A 12 10.43 6.99 7.86
C ALA A 12 10.91 6.17 6.66
N TRP A 13 10.43 6.47 5.45
CA TRP A 13 10.83 5.84 4.19
C TRP A 13 12.01 6.55 3.49
N LEU A 14 12.46 7.69 4.02
CA LEU A 14 13.47 8.51 3.34
C LEU A 14 14.88 8.01 3.69
N GLU A 15 15.39 7.12 2.82
CA GLU A 15 16.71 6.46 2.97
C GLU A 15 17.66 6.84 1.82
N PRO A 16 18.21 8.06 1.83
CA PRO A 16 19.09 8.54 0.77
C PRO A 16 20.40 7.72 0.76
N GLY A 17 20.80 7.29 -0.44
CA GLY A 17 22.02 6.50 -0.64
C GLY A 17 21.89 5.00 -0.34
N GLN A 18 20.77 4.54 0.22
CA GLN A 18 20.46 3.11 0.42
C GLN A 18 19.35 2.63 -0.53
N MET A 19 18.40 3.51 -0.86
CA MET A 19 17.44 3.30 -1.95
C MET A 19 17.81 4.15 -3.16
N GLU A 20 17.90 3.52 -4.33
CA GLU A 20 18.09 4.22 -5.60
C GLU A 20 16.76 4.79 -6.07
N TYR A 21 16.66 6.13 -6.09
CA TYR A 21 15.48 6.82 -6.60
C TYR A 21 15.74 7.29 -8.03
N THR A 22 14.95 6.78 -8.97
CA THR A 22 14.91 7.34 -10.33
C THR A 22 14.08 8.63 -10.34
N GLY A 23 14.38 9.58 -11.22
CA GLY A 23 13.56 10.81 -11.36
C GLY A 23 12.08 10.51 -11.60
N VAL A 24 11.76 9.45 -12.36
CA VAL A 24 10.39 8.99 -12.61
C VAL A 24 9.73 8.49 -11.32
N SER A 25 10.43 7.72 -10.49
CA SER A 25 9.91 7.24 -9.20
C SER A 25 9.62 8.38 -8.23
N LEU A 26 10.44 9.44 -8.22
CA LEU A 26 10.21 10.62 -7.38
C LEU A 26 8.99 11.40 -7.84
N MET A 27 8.80 11.58 -9.15
CA MET A 27 7.58 12.21 -9.69
C MET A 27 6.34 11.38 -9.39
N SER A 28 6.39 10.05 -9.58
CA SER A 28 5.24 9.18 -9.32
C SER A 28 4.91 9.06 -7.83
N ALA A 29 5.88 9.21 -6.93
CA ALA A 29 5.67 9.25 -5.49
C ALA A 29 4.73 10.38 -5.03
N PHE A 30 4.67 11.50 -5.76
CA PHE A 30 3.70 12.58 -5.48
C PHE A 30 2.31 12.32 -6.07
N LEU A 31 2.25 11.69 -7.24
CA LEU A 31 0.99 11.37 -7.92
C LEU A 31 0.22 10.25 -7.21
N LEU A 32 0.94 9.28 -6.67
CA LEU A 32 0.34 8.10 -6.03
C LEU A 32 -0.58 8.45 -4.84
N PRO A 33 -0.19 9.30 -3.86
CA PRO A 33 -1.08 9.74 -2.79
C PRO A 33 -2.34 10.45 -3.28
N ILE A 34 -2.23 11.29 -4.32
CA ILE A 34 -3.37 12.01 -4.90
C ILE A 34 -4.34 11.02 -5.53
N SER A 35 -3.82 10.08 -6.34
CA SER A 35 -4.63 9.04 -6.97
C SER A 35 -5.34 8.16 -5.92
N ARG A 36 -4.65 7.81 -4.82
CA ARG A 36 -5.24 7.04 -3.71
C ARG A 36 -6.32 7.83 -2.98
N ALA A 37 -6.10 9.11 -2.72
CA ALA A 37 -7.10 9.96 -2.08
C ALA A 37 -8.36 10.11 -2.93
N LEU A 38 -8.21 10.34 -4.24
CA LEU A 38 -9.34 10.39 -5.18
C LEU A 38 -10.09 9.06 -5.23
N SER A 39 -9.37 7.94 -5.35
CA SER A 39 -9.97 6.61 -5.34
C SER A 39 -10.75 6.35 -4.05
N PHE A 40 -10.19 6.70 -2.90
CA PHE A 40 -10.86 6.56 -1.59
C PHE A 40 -12.17 7.35 -1.53
N ILE A 41 -12.16 8.61 -1.96
CA ILE A 41 -13.35 9.47 -1.94
C ILE A 41 -14.42 8.93 -2.89
N LEU A 42 -14.04 8.55 -4.12
CA LEU A 42 -14.98 8.02 -5.10
C LEU A 42 -15.63 6.72 -4.63
N LEU A 43 -14.83 5.80 -4.07
CA LEU A 43 -15.33 4.54 -3.50
C LEU A 43 -16.33 4.79 -2.37
N LYS A 44 -15.99 5.68 -1.42
CA LYS A 44 -16.89 6.03 -0.31
C LYS A 44 -18.21 6.62 -0.82
N ASN A 45 -18.15 7.61 -1.71
CA ASN A 45 -19.34 8.26 -2.26
C ASN A 45 -20.23 7.26 -3.00
N SER A 46 -19.63 6.37 -3.80
CA SER A 46 -20.39 5.35 -4.53
C SER A 46 -21.07 4.32 -3.62
N MET A 47 -20.42 3.95 -2.51
CA MET A 47 -21.01 3.06 -1.51
C MET A 47 -22.13 3.75 -0.73
N ASP A 48 -21.98 5.03 -0.41
CA ASP A 48 -23.04 5.80 0.25
C ASP A 48 -24.31 5.89 -0.61
N CYS A 49 -24.19 5.93 -1.95
CA CYS A 49 -25.32 5.86 -2.88
C CYS A 49 -26.05 4.50 -2.87
N LEU A 50 -25.35 3.39 -2.60
CA LEU A 50 -25.91 2.03 -2.58
C LEU A 50 -26.45 1.60 -1.21
N GLY A 51 -26.05 2.27 -0.13
CA GLY A 51 -26.47 1.97 1.24
C GLY A 51 -25.61 0.91 1.95
N LYS A 52 -25.36 1.12 3.24
CA LYS A 52 -24.34 0.41 4.05
C LYS A 52 -24.53 -1.11 4.22
N GLY A 53 -25.67 -1.67 3.81
CA GLY A 53 -25.98 -3.10 3.97
C GLY A 53 -25.36 -4.02 2.91
N HIS A 54 -24.79 -3.46 1.83
CA HIS A 54 -24.41 -4.24 0.63
C HIS A 54 -22.91 -4.18 0.30
N ILE A 55 -22.03 -4.05 1.30
CA ILE A 55 -20.57 -3.94 1.10
C ILE A 55 -20.02 -5.09 0.25
N ASN A 56 -20.38 -6.34 0.56
CA ASN A 56 -19.91 -7.51 -0.19
C ASN A 56 -20.35 -7.49 -1.67
N ALA A 57 -21.60 -7.12 -1.94
CA ALA A 57 -22.13 -7.04 -3.30
C ALA A 57 -21.45 -5.92 -4.08
N PHE A 58 -21.27 -4.76 -3.46
CA PHE A 58 -20.54 -3.63 -4.05
C PHE A 58 -19.09 -4.00 -4.39
N MET A 59 -18.39 -4.66 -3.48
CA MET A 59 -17.00 -5.08 -3.70
C MET A 59 -16.88 -6.07 -4.86
N LEU A 60 -17.79 -7.04 -4.96
CA LEU A 60 -17.80 -8.02 -6.05
C LEU A 60 -18.03 -7.33 -7.39
N GLU A 61 -19.02 -6.44 -7.46
CA GLU A 61 -19.33 -5.67 -8.67
C GLU A 61 -18.18 -4.75 -9.09
N TYR A 62 -17.62 -4.00 -8.14
CA TYR A 62 -16.46 -3.14 -8.38
C TYR A 62 -15.28 -3.95 -8.93
N THR A 63 -14.95 -5.07 -8.30
CA THR A 63 -13.84 -5.93 -8.72
C THR A 63 -14.10 -6.52 -10.10
N ARG A 64 -15.34 -6.90 -10.40
CA ARG A 64 -15.75 -7.38 -11.72
C ARG A 64 -15.53 -6.33 -12.81
N PHE A 65 -15.98 -5.10 -12.58
CA PHE A 65 -15.77 -3.99 -13.52
C PHE A 65 -14.29 -3.69 -13.75
N VAL A 66 -13.51 -3.59 -12.67
CA VAL A 66 -12.06 -3.34 -12.76
C VAL A 66 -11.37 -4.47 -13.53
N THR A 67 -11.73 -5.73 -13.28
CA THR A 67 -11.17 -6.88 -13.98
C THR A 67 -11.46 -6.81 -15.49
N ILE A 68 -12.70 -6.52 -15.88
CA ILE A 68 -13.08 -6.39 -17.30
C ILE A 68 -12.31 -5.25 -17.99
N LEU A 69 -12.21 -4.09 -17.34
CA LEU A 69 -11.54 -2.91 -17.88
C LEU A 69 -10.03 -3.11 -18.02
N LEU A 70 -9.39 -3.77 -17.05
CA LEU A 70 -7.94 -3.95 -17.01
C LEU A 70 -7.46 -5.26 -17.65
N PHE A 71 -8.36 -6.14 -18.08
CA PHE A 71 -8.00 -7.44 -18.65
C PHE A 71 -7.10 -7.31 -19.89
N LEU A 72 -7.51 -6.51 -20.88
CA LEU A 72 -6.74 -6.32 -22.11
C LEU A 72 -5.36 -5.65 -21.85
N PRO A 73 -5.27 -4.54 -21.10
CA PRO A 73 -3.98 -3.96 -20.72
C PRO A 73 -3.07 -4.95 -19.99
N ALA A 74 -3.62 -5.73 -19.05
CA ALA A 74 -2.86 -6.74 -18.32
C ALA A 74 -2.34 -7.85 -19.23
N LEU A 75 -3.18 -8.33 -20.18
CA LEU A 75 -2.79 -9.35 -21.15
C LEU A 75 -1.66 -8.85 -22.06
N VAL A 76 -1.76 -7.62 -22.58
CA VAL A 76 -0.71 -7.02 -23.41
C VAL A 76 0.58 -6.86 -22.60
N SER A 77 0.50 -6.39 -21.36
CA SER A 77 1.66 -6.28 -20.47
C SER A 77 2.33 -7.63 -20.24
N TYR A 78 1.55 -8.69 -20.04
CA TYR A 78 2.07 -10.05 -19.83
C TYR A 78 2.79 -10.58 -21.08
N LEU A 79 2.21 -10.39 -22.27
CA LEU A 79 2.81 -10.83 -23.53
C LEU A 79 4.12 -10.11 -23.87
N LEU A 80 4.26 -8.86 -23.42
CA LEU A 80 5.46 -8.04 -23.65
C LEU A 80 6.51 -8.18 -22.53
N SER A 81 6.16 -8.73 -21.38
CA SER A 81 7.08 -8.90 -20.27
C SER A 81 7.92 -10.16 -20.42
N SER A 82 9.25 -10.02 -20.39
CA SER A 82 10.17 -11.14 -20.21
C SER A 82 10.50 -11.31 -18.73
N VAL A 83 10.34 -12.51 -18.19
CA VAL A 83 10.83 -12.84 -16.84
C VAL A 83 12.19 -13.49 -17.01
N GLU A 84 13.24 -12.83 -16.53
CA GLU A 84 14.59 -13.42 -16.47
C GLU A 84 14.64 -14.40 -15.30
N VAL A 85 14.23 -15.64 -15.56
CA VAL A 85 14.30 -16.71 -14.57
C VAL A 85 15.72 -17.29 -14.61
N THR A 86 16.50 -17.03 -13.56
CA THR A 86 17.85 -17.62 -13.46
C THR A 86 17.74 -19.09 -13.06
N ALA A 87 18.47 -19.98 -13.74
CA ALA A 87 18.32 -21.43 -13.61
C ALA A 87 18.50 -21.98 -12.18
N SER A 88 19.18 -21.26 -11.28
CA SER A 88 19.36 -21.67 -9.88
C SER A 88 18.21 -21.27 -8.94
N TRP A 89 17.38 -20.30 -9.33
CA TRP A 89 16.29 -19.74 -8.52
C TRP A 89 14.90 -19.97 -9.12
N GLU A 90 14.83 -20.61 -10.29
CA GLU A 90 13.61 -20.84 -11.06
C GLU A 90 12.43 -21.39 -10.25
N SER A 91 12.66 -22.43 -9.45
CA SER A 91 11.61 -23.05 -8.64
C SER A 91 11.10 -22.11 -7.53
N ILE A 92 11.98 -21.29 -6.96
CA ILE A 92 11.64 -20.31 -5.92
C ILE A 92 10.89 -19.14 -6.55
N ASP A 93 11.32 -18.67 -7.73
CA ASP A 93 10.68 -17.58 -8.45
C ASP A 93 9.23 -17.92 -8.82
N TYR A 94 8.95 -19.14 -9.32
CA TYR A 94 7.58 -19.58 -9.59
C TYR A 94 6.72 -19.69 -8.31
N VAL A 95 7.30 -20.14 -7.20
CA VAL A 95 6.60 -20.19 -5.92
C VAL A 95 6.27 -18.77 -5.43
N LEU A 96 7.20 -17.83 -5.53
CA LEU A 96 6.96 -16.43 -5.14
C LEU A 96 5.92 -15.77 -6.06
N MET A 97 5.97 -16.03 -7.36
CA MET A 97 4.97 -15.55 -8.31
C MET A 97 3.57 -16.07 -7.97
N SER A 98 3.41 -17.36 -7.71
CA SER A 98 2.11 -17.94 -7.33
C SER A 98 1.62 -17.45 -5.96
N LEU A 99 2.52 -17.29 -4.99
CA LEU A 99 2.19 -16.73 -3.67
C LEU A 99 1.77 -15.26 -3.76
N SER A 100 2.41 -14.48 -4.65
CA SER A 100 2.07 -13.07 -4.88
C SER A 100 0.65 -12.89 -5.37
N PHE A 101 0.14 -13.81 -6.19
CA PHE A 101 -1.24 -13.81 -6.68
C PHE A 101 -2.24 -13.97 -5.52
N ILE A 102 -2.02 -14.97 -4.67
CA ILE A 102 -2.86 -15.22 -3.48
C ILE A 102 -2.81 -14.00 -2.54
N PHE A 103 -1.61 -13.51 -2.27
CA PHE A 103 -1.41 -12.34 -1.42
C PHE A 103 -2.14 -11.11 -1.96
N MET A 104 -2.07 -10.86 -3.27
CA MET A 104 -2.69 -9.70 -3.91
C MET A 104 -4.21 -9.75 -3.84
N ILE A 105 -4.84 -10.92 -4.04
CA ILE A 105 -6.29 -11.10 -3.89
C ILE A 105 -6.72 -10.78 -2.46
N CYS A 106 -6.06 -11.39 -1.47
CA CYS A 106 -6.37 -11.18 -0.06
C CYS A 106 -6.18 -9.70 0.31
N ASN A 107 -5.07 -9.09 -0.10
CA ASN A 107 -4.77 -7.69 0.18
C ASN A 107 -5.81 -6.75 -0.46
N LEU A 108 -6.21 -6.99 -1.71
CA LEU A 108 -7.23 -6.18 -2.39
C LEU A 108 -8.58 -6.27 -1.67
N TYR A 109 -9.03 -7.49 -1.34
CA TYR A 109 -10.27 -7.70 -0.61
C TYR A 109 -10.25 -7.02 0.76
N SER A 110 -9.22 -7.29 1.57
CA SER A 110 -9.08 -6.69 2.90
C SER A 110 -9.01 -5.16 2.82
N HIS A 111 -8.29 -4.61 1.84
CA HIS A 111 -8.18 -3.18 1.65
C HIS A 111 -9.52 -2.54 1.29
N LEU A 112 -10.25 -3.08 0.29
CA LEU A 112 -11.58 -2.60 -0.08
C LEU A 112 -12.55 -2.68 1.10
N TRP A 113 -12.55 -3.80 1.82
CA TRP A 113 -13.41 -3.96 3.00
C TRP A 113 -13.11 -2.90 4.07
N LEU A 114 -11.84 -2.67 4.40
CA LEU A 114 -11.44 -1.65 5.38
C LEU A 114 -11.79 -0.24 4.90
N THR A 115 -11.55 0.06 3.62
CA THR A 115 -11.92 1.35 3.01
C THR A 115 -13.42 1.61 3.13
N LEU A 116 -14.27 0.61 2.91
CA LEU A 116 -15.72 0.78 2.92
C LEU A 116 -16.32 0.75 4.33
N SER A 117 -15.80 -0.10 5.22
CA SER A 117 -16.34 -0.29 6.58
C SER A 117 -15.91 0.78 7.58
N LEU A 118 -14.70 1.32 7.48
CA LEU A 118 -14.15 2.23 8.50
C LEU A 118 -14.44 3.71 8.21
N SER A 119 -14.41 4.53 9.25
CA SER A 119 -14.42 5.99 9.08
C SER A 119 -13.09 6.46 8.46
N PRO A 120 -13.08 7.56 7.67
CA PRO A 120 -11.86 8.06 7.02
C PRO A 120 -10.70 8.29 7.99
N SER A 121 -10.98 8.83 9.18
CA SER A 121 -9.97 9.09 10.20
C SER A 121 -9.30 7.81 10.69
N VAL A 122 -10.07 6.77 10.99
CA VAL A 122 -9.55 5.48 11.48
C VAL A 122 -8.79 4.76 10.37
N TYR A 123 -9.33 4.78 9.14
CA TYR A 123 -8.66 4.22 7.97
C TYR A 123 -7.28 4.86 7.75
N LEU A 124 -7.18 6.20 7.81
CA LEU A 124 -5.90 6.90 7.63
C LEU A 124 -4.88 6.55 8.73
N VAL A 125 -5.31 6.36 9.97
CA VAL A 125 -4.40 5.92 11.05
C VAL A 125 -3.89 4.51 10.78
N LEU A 126 -4.77 3.58 10.41
CA LEU A 126 -4.37 2.20 10.09
C LEU A 126 -3.45 2.14 8.85
N GLU A 127 -3.74 2.92 7.82
CA GLU A 127 -2.92 2.96 6.60
C GLU A 127 -1.50 3.49 6.90
N ASN A 128 -1.39 4.58 7.65
CA ASN A 128 -0.07 5.09 8.06
C ASN A 128 0.65 4.14 9.02
N SER A 129 -0.08 3.45 9.90
CA SER A 129 0.50 2.43 10.79
C SER A 129 1.03 1.23 10.00
N ARG A 130 0.29 0.78 8.97
CA ARG A 130 0.73 -0.27 8.04
C ARG A 130 2.00 0.14 7.31
N ASN A 131 2.05 1.36 6.78
CA ASN A 131 3.22 1.89 6.08
C ASN A 131 4.44 2.03 7.01
N LEU A 132 4.22 2.39 8.28
CA LEU A 132 5.28 2.42 9.29
C LEU A 132 5.83 1.01 9.58
N LEU A 133 4.95 0.03 9.80
CA LEU A 133 5.35 -1.35 10.04
C LEU A 133 6.08 -1.95 8.84
N ALA A 134 5.61 -1.70 7.63
CA ALA A 134 6.29 -2.12 6.41
C ALA A 134 7.71 -1.51 6.31
N SER A 135 7.86 -0.23 6.69
CA SER A 135 9.17 0.43 6.74
C SER A 135 10.10 -0.16 7.80
N CYS A 136 9.58 -0.62 8.95
CA CYS A 136 10.38 -1.36 9.94
C CYS A 136 10.76 -2.76 9.45
N ALA A 137 9.81 -3.47 8.84
CA ALA A 137 10.04 -4.80 8.30
C ALA A 137 11.09 -4.79 7.19
N GLN A 138 11.11 -3.74 6.37
CA GLN A 138 12.14 -3.52 5.36
C GLN A 138 13.55 -3.57 5.96
N TRP A 139 13.82 -2.86 7.06
CA TRP A 139 15.13 -2.89 7.73
C TRP A 139 15.54 -4.30 8.18
N ILE A 140 14.58 -5.05 8.72
CA ILE A 140 14.82 -6.40 9.23
C ILE A 140 15.10 -7.37 8.08
N ILE A 141 14.23 -7.36 7.05
CA ILE A 141 14.31 -8.30 5.94
C ILE A 141 15.53 -8.03 5.06
N GLN A 142 15.85 -6.76 4.81
CA GLN A 142 17.00 -6.37 3.99
C GLN A 142 18.31 -6.33 4.77
N ASN A 143 18.29 -6.64 6.08
CA ASN A 143 19.44 -6.56 6.98
C ASN A 143 20.24 -5.26 6.77
N MET A 144 19.54 -4.11 6.75
CA MET A 144 20.17 -2.83 6.44
C MET A 144 21.15 -2.43 7.55
N ALA A 145 22.45 -2.47 7.24
CA ALA A 145 23.52 -2.21 8.20
C ALA A 145 23.69 -0.72 8.58
N HIS A 146 23.22 0.20 7.73
CA HIS A 146 23.40 1.65 7.91
C HIS A 146 22.07 2.41 7.74
N PRO A 147 21.14 2.30 8.70
CA PRO A 147 19.89 3.05 8.64
C PRO A 147 20.14 4.55 8.76
N SER A 148 19.47 5.34 7.92
CA SER A 148 19.52 6.81 7.99
C SER A 148 18.95 7.31 9.33
N LEU A 149 19.65 8.23 9.98
CA LEU A 149 19.18 8.90 11.21
C LEU A 149 17.83 9.59 11.00
N ILE A 150 17.58 10.12 9.80
CA ILE A 150 16.33 10.78 9.42
C ILE A 150 15.19 9.76 9.40
N ALA A 151 15.39 8.62 8.73
CA ALA A 151 14.42 7.53 8.68
C ALA A 151 14.14 6.96 10.08
N PHE A 152 15.17 6.79 10.91
CA PHE A 152 15.02 6.36 12.30
C PHE A 152 14.17 7.33 13.13
N GLY A 153 14.48 8.63 13.06
CA GLY A 153 13.69 9.66 13.72
C GLY A 153 12.22 9.66 13.27
N GLY A 154 11.98 9.52 11.97
CA GLY A 154 10.64 9.37 11.40
C GLY A 154 9.87 8.19 11.99
N LYS A 155 10.53 7.02 12.15
CA LYS A 155 9.91 5.84 12.75
C LYS A 155 9.55 6.05 14.22
N ILE A 156 10.46 6.61 15.03
CA ILE A 156 10.19 6.93 16.45
C ILE A 156 9.01 7.88 16.58
N VAL A 157 9.00 8.98 15.82
CA VAL A 157 7.93 9.97 15.86
C VAL A 157 6.61 9.35 15.39
N GLY A 158 6.65 8.46 14.38
CA GLY A 158 5.50 7.69 13.92
C GLY A 158 4.89 6.83 15.02
N PHE A 159 5.70 6.03 15.72
CA PHE A 159 5.23 5.22 16.85
C PHE A 159 4.68 6.06 18.00
N ALA A 160 5.36 7.16 18.35
CA ALA A 160 4.88 8.08 19.37
C ALA A 160 3.54 8.72 19.00
N ALA A 161 3.34 9.07 17.72
CA ALA A 161 2.07 9.61 17.22
C ALA A 161 0.94 8.57 17.27
N ILE A 162 1.20 7.32 16.88
CA ILE A 162 0.21 6.22 17.00
C ILE A 162 -0.16 5.99 18.46
N PHE A 163 0.83 5.88 19.35
CA PHE A 163 0.61 5.67 20.78
C PHE A 163 -0.23 6.79 21.39
N ARG A 164 0.05 8.04 21.02
CA ARG A 164 -0.74 9.20 21.45
C ARG A 164 -2.18 9.19 20.93
N ILE A 165 -2.39 8.74 19.69
CA ILE A 165 -3.74 8.61 19.12
C ILE A 165 -4.51 7.53 19.87
N TRP A 166 -3.88 6.39 20.16
CA TRP A 166 -4.52 5.28 20.85
C TRP A 166 -4.87 5.61 22.32
N THR A 167 -3.97 6.30 23.03
CA THR A 167 -4.21 6.72 24.43
C THR A 167 -5.23 7.85 24.59
N ARG A 168 -5.59 8.55 23.51
CA ARG A 168 -6.58 9.64 23.52
C ARG A 168 -7.90 9.28 22.83
N SER A 169 -8.00 8.08 22.27
CA SER A 169 -9.21 7.57 21.60
C SER A 169 -10.04 6.73 22.54
#